data_AF-A0A6A8GID0-F1
#
_entry.id   AF-A0A6A8GID0-F1
#
_cell.length_a   1.000
_cell.length_b   1.000
_cell.length_c   1.000
_cell.angle_alpha   90.00
_cell.angle_beta   90.00
_cell.angle_gamma   90.00
#
_symmetry.space_group_name_H-M   'P 1'
#
loop_
_entity.id
_entity.type
_entity.pdbx_description
1 polymer ?
#
loop_
_entity_poly.entity_id
_entity_poly.type
_entity_poly.pdbx_seq_one_letter_code
_entity_poly.pdbx_strand_id
1 'polypeptide(L)'
;MDDDGTIVTPETAPPTGSNPNAVCPYCDRPFTRERLRDLHVGERHENCTADERAAYEVAREAESEDLFTYHLKVAGGLGALYAILFLLAIVGFTL
;
A
#
# COMPACT_ATOMS: atom_id res chain seq x y z
N MET A 1 39.89 14.08 -3.24
CA MET A 1 39.12 13.40 -2.18
C MET A 1 37.87 14.24 -2.05
N ASP A 2 37.05 14.10 -3.07
CA ASP A 2 36.01 15.03 -3.45
C ASP A 2 34.73 14.37 -2.96
N ASP A 3 34.39 14.68 -1.70
CA ASP A 3 33.08 14.40 -1.12
C ASP A 3 32.09 15.37 -1.79
N ASP A 4 31.75 15.07 -3.04
CA ASP A 4 30.65 15.72 -3.75
C ASP A 4 29.35 15.25 -3.09
N GLY A 5 28.93 16.02 -2.08
CA GLY A 5 27.68 15.85 -1.34
C GLY A 5 26.45 16.13 -2.20
N THR A 6 26.34 15.50 -3.38
CA THR A 6 25.12 15.44 -4.15
C THR A 6 24.08 14.75 -3.28
N ILE A 7 23.15 15.54 -2.75
CA ILE A 7 22.01 15.05 -2.00
C ILE A 7 21.17 14.25 -3.00
N VAL A 8 21.35 12.93 -3.03
CA VAL A 8 20.56 12.04 -3.87
C VAL A 8 19.15 12.04 -3.29
N THR A 9 18.27 12.87 -3.85
CA THR A 9 16.85 12.75 -3.60
C THR A 9 16.36 11.49 -4.30
N PRO A 10 15.87 10.47 -3.56
CA PRO A 10 15.33 9.28 -4.19
C PRO A 10 14.15 9.69 -5.09
N GLU A 11 13.99 9.01 -6.23
CA GLU A 11 12.86 9.23 -7.16
C GLU A 11 11.50 9.03 -6.48
N THR A 12 11.48 8.30 -5.37
CA THR A 12 10.33 8.06 -4.49
C THR A 12 10.16 9.10 -3.38
N ALA A 13 10.97 10.16 -3.36
CA ALA A 13 10.78 11.26 -2.43
C ALA A 13 9.39 11.89 -2.66
N PRO A 14 8.57 12.05 -1.60
CA PRO A 14 7.28 12.71 -1.75
C PRO A 14 7.47 14.15 -2.27
N PRO A 15 6.52 14.67 -3.05
CA PRO A 15 6.61 16.03 -3.57
C PRO A 15 6.74 17.02 -2.41
N THR A 16 7.72 17.93 -2.51
CA THR A 16 7.93 19.03 -1.56
C THR A 16 6.66 19.87 -1.48
N GLY A 17 5.98 19.84 -0.33
CA GLY A 17 4.68 20.50 -0.10
C GLY A 17 3.54 19.57 0.31
N SER A 18 3.73 18.24 0.29
CA SER A 18 2.81 17.31 0.95
C SER A 18 2.89 17.52 2.47
N ASN A 19 1.93 18.26 3.03
CA ASN A 19 1.85 18.41 4.49
C ASN A 19 1.61 17.01 5.09
N PRO A 20 2.52 16.46 5.90
CA PRO A 20 2.32 15.15 6.50
C PRO A 20 1.08 15.20 7.38
N ASN A 21 0.04 14.49 6.96
CA ASN A 21 -1.22 14.46 7.70
C ASN A 21 -1.07 13.72 9.03
N ALA A 22 -0.03 12.88 9.16
CA ALA A 22 0.27 12.13 10.36
C ALA A 22 1.79 12.02 10.58
N VAL A 23 2.24 12.19 11.82
CA VAL A 23 3.63 11.99 12.24
C VAL A 23 3.67 10.92 13.33
N CYS A 24 4.65 10.02 13.29
CA CYS A 24 4.81 9.01 14.34
C CYS A 24 5.32 9.66 15.65
N PRO A 25 4.67 9.41 16.79
CA PRO A 25 5.06 10.01 18.07
C PRO A 25 6.38 9.47 18.65
N TYR A 26 6.90 8.37 18.11
CA TYR A 26 8.11 7.71 18.62
C TYR A 26 9.39 8.03 17.84
N CYS A 27 9.29 8.33 16.54
CA CYS A 27 10.44 8.51 15.66
C CYS A 27 10.32 9.72 14.73
N ASP A 28 9.28 10.55 14.91
CA ASP A 28 8.99 11.75 14.13
C ASP A 28 8.88 11.52 12.61
N ARG A 29 8.71 10.26 12.18
CA ARG A 29 8.59 9.93 10.77
C ARG A 29 7.28 10.47 10.21
N PRO A 30 7.31 11.26 9.12
CA PRO A 30 6.10 11.75 8.47
C PRO A 30 5.44 10.67 7.62
N PHE A 31 4.09 10.67 7.62
CA PHE A 31 3.25 9.79 6.82
C PHE A 31 2.18 10.60 6.09
N THR A 32 1.82 10.13 4.89
CA THR A 32 0.77 10.76 4.07
C THR A 32 -0.63 10.50 4.62
N ARG A 33 -0.83 9.39 5.34
CA ARG A 33 -2.13 8.99 5.93
C ARG A 33 -1.94 8.47 7.35
N GLU A 34 -2.92 8.72 8.21
CA GLU A 34 -2.94 8.25 9.60
C GLU A 34 -2.85 6.72 9.70
N ARG A 35 -3.61 5.98 8.87
CA ARG A 35 -3.53 4.51 8.79
C ARG A 35 -2.10 3.98 8.58
N LEU A 36 -1.27 4.69 7.80
CA LEU A 36 0.13 4.27 7.56
C LEU A 36 1.02 4.54 8.78
N ARG A 37 0.75 5.62 9.52
CA ARG A 37 1.38 5.87 10.82
C ARG A 37 0.99 4.76 11.79
N ASP A 38 -0.29 4.41 11.88
CA ASP A 38 -0.78 3.43 12.85
C ASP A 38 -0.23 2.03 12.58
N LEU A 39 -0.15 1.62 11.30
CA LEU A 39 0.58 0.43 10.87
C LEU A 39 2.03 0.45 11.34
N HIS A 40 2.73 1.56 11.07
CA HIS A 40 4.12 1.71 11.45
C HIS A 40 4.32 1.64 12.97
N VAL A 41 3.46 2.28 13.75
CA VAL A 41 3.54 2.25 15.22
C VAL A 41 3.46 0.81 15.72
N GLY A 42 2.45 0.05 15.30
CA GLY A 42 2.28 -1.34 15.74
C GLY A 42 3.34 -2.33 15.21
N GLU A 43 4.00 -2.03 14.09
CA GLU A 43 5.06 -2.89 13.50
C GLU A 43 6.48 -2.59 14.02
N ARG A 44 6.79 -1.32 14.31
CA ARG A 44 8.16 -0.88 14.61
C ARG A 44 8.39 -0.50 16.06
N HIS A 45 7.33 -0.29 16.83
CA HIS A 45 7.43 0.14 18.22
C HIS A 45 6.76 -0.89 19.15
N GLU A 46 7.59 -1.67 19.85
CA GLU A 46 7.13 -2.74 20.74
C GLU A 46 6.41 -2.22 22.00
N ASN A 47 6.71 -0.99 22.43
CA ASN A 47 6.14 -0.36 23.64
C ASN A 47 4.91 0.51 23.35
N CYS A 48 4.14 0.20 22.30
CA CYS A 48 2.92 0.93 21.98
C CYS A 48 1.83 0.72 23.05
N THR A 49 1.00 1.76 23.24
CA THR A 49 -0.16 1.73 24.15
C THR A 49 -1.25 0.80 23.63
N ALA A 50 -2.21 0.45 24.50
CA ALA A 50 -3.35 -0.38 24.11
C ALA A 50 -4.21 0.28 23.00
N ASP A 51 -4.37 1.61 23.06
CA ASP A 51 -5.12 2.36 22.05
C ASP A 51 -4.40 2.37 20.69
N GLU A 52 -3.08 2.56 20.70
CA GLU A 52 -2.26 2.47 19.49
C GLU A 52 -2.27 1.05 18.90
N ARG A 53 -2.33 0.03 19.75
CA ARG A 53 -2.46 -1.36 19.31
C ARG A 53 -3.80 -1.62 18.63
N ALA A 54 -4.89 -1.10 19.20
CA ALA A 54 -6.21 -1.17 18.58
C ALA A 54 -6.26 -0.42 17.25
N ALA A 55 -5.66 0.77 17.17
CA ALA A 55 -5.55 1.54 15.93
C ALA A 55 -4.76 0.78 14.85
N TYR A 56 -3.66 0.12 15.24
CA TYR A 56 -2.89 -0.77 14.36
C TYR A 56 -3.75 -1.92 13.81
N GLU A 57 -4.52 -2.60 14.66
CA GLU A 57 -5.35 -3.73 14.24
C GLU A 57 -6.44 -3.29 13.24
N VAL A 58 -7.09 -2.16 13.48
CA VAL A 58 -8.05 -1.55 12.55
C VAL A 58 -7.39 -1.20 11.22
N ALA A 59 -6.21 -0.55 11.26
CA ALA A 59 -5.49 -0.18 10.06
C ALA A 59 -5.02 -1.41 9.25
N ARG A 60 -4.60 -2.48 9.94
CA ARG A 60 -4.19 -3.75 9.33
C ARG A 60 -5.34 -4.46 8.65
N GLU A 61 -6.51 -4.49 9.29
CA GLU A 61 -7.70 -5.10 8.69
C GLU A 61 -8.14 -4.33 7.44
N ALA A 62 -8.14 -3.00 7.49
CA ALA A 62 -8.48 -2.16 6.35
C ALA A 62 -7.51 -2.34 5.16
N GLU A 63 -6.20 -2.43 5.39
CA GLU A 63 -5.25 -2.77 4.32
C GLU A 63 -5.50 -4.17 3.75
N SER A 64 -5.79 -5.15 4.61
CA SER A 64 -6.09 -6.52 4.18
C SER A 64 -7.32 -6.58 3.28
N GLU A 65 -8.39 -5.86 3.64
CA GLU A 65 -9.62 -5.75 2.85
C GLU A 65 -9.38 -5.08 1.49
N ASP A 66 -8.62 -3.98 1.46
CA ASP A 66 -8.23 -3.29 0.22
C ASP A 66 -7.44 -4.23 -0.71
N LEU A 67 -6.45 -4.94 -0.15
CA LEU A 67 -5.64 -5.91 -0.89
C LEU A 67 -6.50 -7.05 -1.42
N PHE A 68 -7.38 -7.61 -0.60
CA PHE A 68 -8.28 -8.69 -1.02
C PHE A 68 -9.16 -8.24 -2.19
N THR A 69 -9.74 -7.04 -2.10
CA THR A 69 -10.57 -6.45 -3.15
C THR A 69 -9.79 -6.26 -4.45
N TYR A 70 -8.54 -5.79 -4.36
CA TYR A 70 -7.67 -5.67 -5.52
C TYR A 70 -7.39 -7.03 -6.17
N HIS A 71 -7.03 -8.04 -5.38
CA HIS A 71 -6.79 -9.39 -5.88
C HIS A 71 -8.03 -9.97 -6.57
N LEU A 72 -9.22 -9.76 -5.98
CA LEU A 72 -10.47 -10.20 -6.56
C LEU A 72 -10.76 -9.53 -7.91
N LYS A 73 -10.50 -8.23 -8.04
CA LYS A 73 -10.64 -7.49 -9.31
C LYS A 73 -9.69 -8.03 -10.37
N VAL A 74 -8.43 -8.27 -10.03
CA VAL A 74 -7.42 -8.79 -10.96
C VAL A 74 -7.76 -10.22 -11.38
N ALA A 75 -8.04 -11.11 -10.44
CA ALA A 75 -8.39 -12.50 -10.72
C ALA A 75 -9.70 -12.60 -11.54
N GLY A 76 -10.71 -11.81 -11.17
CA GLY A 76 -11.97 -11.73 -11.91
C GLY A 76 -11.79 -11.19 -13.33
N GLY A 77 -11.01 -10.13 -13.51
CA GLY A 77 -10.69 -9.56 -14.82
C GLY A 77 -9.93 -10.55 -15.71
N LEU A 78 -8.93 -11.24 -15.15
CA LEU A 78 -8.18 -12.26 -15.87
C LEU A 78 -9.07 -13.46 -16.25
N GLY A 79 -9.92 -13.91 -15.33
CA GLY A 79 -10.89 -14.98 -15.59
C GLY A 79 -11.89 -14.62 -16.68
N ALA A 80 -12.41 -13.39 -16.66
CA ALA A 80 -13.31 -12.88 -17.69
C ALA A 80 -12.63 -12.79 -19.05
N LEU A 81 -11.40 -12.25 -19.11
CA LEU A 81 -10.62 -12.18 -20.34
C LEU A 81 -10.37 -13.58 -20.91
N TYR A 82 -9.94 -14.52 -20.07
CA TYR A 82 -9.73 -15.91 -20.47
C TYR A 82 -11.02 -16.54 -21.00
N ALA A 83 -12.14 -16.38 -20.30
CA ALA A 83 -13.43 -16.92 -20.72
C ALA A 83 -13.87 -16.35 -22.07
N ILE A 84 -13.71 -15.04 -22.30
CA ILE A 84 -14.01 -14.40 -23.58
C ILE A 84 -13.15 -14.98 -24.70
N LEU A 85 -11.82 -15.05 -24.51
CA LEU A 85 -10.91 -15.60 -25.50
C LEU A 85 -11.22 -17.07 -25.81
N PHE A 86 -11.54 -17.86 -24.79
CA PHE A 86 -11.91 -19.26 -24.93
C PHE A 86 -13.20 -19.43 -25.75
N LEU A 87 -14.23 -18.63 -25.47
CA LEU A 87 -15.47 -18.63 -26.24
C LEU A 87 -15.24 -18.21 -27.70
N LEU A 88 -14.45 -17.17 -27.94
CA LEU A 88 -14.08 -16.74 -29.29
C LEU A 88 -13.32 -17.83 -30.04
N ALA A 89 -12.40 -18.55 -29.36
CA ALA A 89 -11.66 -19.65 -29.96
C ALA A 89 -12.58 -20.82 -30.35
N ILE A 90 -13.51 -21.21 -29.46
CA ILE A 90 -14.48 -22.28 -29.77
C ILE A 90 -15.37 -21.88 -30.94
N VAL A 91 -15.99 -20.69 -30.87
CA VAL A 91 -16.90 -20.22 -31.92
C VAL A 91 -16.16 -20.06 -33.24
N GLY A 92 -14.97 -19.49 -33.23
CA GLY A 92 -14.13 -19.31 -34.41
C GLY A 92 -13.59 -20.61 -35.01
N PHE A 93 -13.45 -21.68 -34.21
CA PHE A 93 -13.09 -23.01 -34.71
C PHE A 93 -14.30 -23.82 -35.21
N THR A 94 -15.51 -23.47 -34.76
CA THR A 94 -16.75 -24.21 -35.08
C THR A 94 -17.48 -23.65 -36.30
N LEU A 95 -17.14 -22.43 -36.74
CA LEU A 95 -17.61 -21.77 -37.97
C LEU A 95 -16.69 -22.07 -39.16
#